data_AF-A0A699VJ42-F1
#
_entry.id   AF-A0A699VJ42-F1
#
_cell.length_a   1.000
_cell.length_b   1.000
_cell.length_c   1.000
_cell.angle_alpha   90.00
_cell.angle_beta   90.00
_cell.angle_gamma   90.00
#
_symmetry.space_group_name_H-M   'P 1'
#
loop_
_entity.id
_entity.type
_entity.pdbx_description
1 polymer ?
#
loop_
_entity_poly.entity_id
_entity_poly.type
_entity_poly.pdbx_seq_one_letter_code
_entity_poly.pdbx_strand_id
1 'polypeptide(L)'
;MVTPEEHAAHDAAAESKIISDVAKYGFHVAIVPSDGYSPAFAYTIGLYKTYGYPELICFSLNQDLLHSVLWSGKELLDKHPAPDQSLGYPDFIGDYEVRLLTVDKAWYNYYFGYGIWFNQGRDFPA
;
A
#
# COMPACT_ATOMS: atom_id res chain seq x y z
N MET A 1 15.06 23.63 -5.91
CA MET A 1 15.45 22.27 -6.34
C MET A 1 16.22 21.66 -5.20
N VAL A 2 15.81 20.47 -4.75
CA VAL A 2 16.48 19.73 -3.68
C VAL A 2 17.79 19.19 -4.25
N THR A 3 18.88 19.26 -3.49
CA THR A 3 20.19 18.77 -3.92
C THR A 3 20.23 17.23 -3.94
N PRO A 4 21.14 16.61 -4.71
CA PRO A 4 21.29 15.14 -4.73
C PRO A 4 21.55 14.54 -3.34
N GLU A 5 22.27 15.27 -2.47
CA GLU A 5 22.54 14.86 -1.09
C GLU A 5 21.28 14.89 -0.22
N GLU A 6 20.45 15.92 -0.36
CA GLU A 6 19.16 16.01 0.34
C GLU A 6 18.17 14.94 -0.15
N HIS A 7 18.21 14.57 -1.44
CA HIS A 7 17.40 13.48 -1.99
C HIS A 7 17.80 12.12 -1.40
N ALA A 8 19.10 11.82 -1.38
CA ALA A 8 19.61 10.57 -0.80
C ALA A 8 19.33 10.46 0.72
N ALA A 9 19.42 11.57 1.45
CA ALA A 9 19.10 11.60 2.88
C ALA A 9 17.60 11.38 3.14
N HIS A 10 16.74 11.94 2.30
CA HIS A 10 15.28 11.71 2.37
C HIS A 10 14.94 10.24 2.15
N ASP A 11 15.53 9.62 1.13
CA ASP A 11 15.29 8.21 0.80
C ASP A 11 15.74 7.29 1.94
N ALA A 12 16.95 7.51 2.50
CA ALA A 12 17.46 6.71 3.62
C ALA A 12 16.55 6.80 4.87
N ALA A 13 15.98 7.97 5.14
CA ALA A 13 15.03 8.14 6.25
C ALA A 13 13.71 7.40 6.00
N ALA A 14 13.19 7.44 4.77
CA ALA A 14 11.99 6.72 4.37
C ALA A 14 12.20 5.20 4.45
N GLU A 15 13.31 4.69 3.91
CA GLU A 15 13.69 3.28 3.96
C GLU A 15 13.78 2.78 5.41
N SER A 16 14.46 3.53 6.29
CA SER A 16 14.57 3.20 7.72
C SER A 16 13.20 3.14 8.41
N LYS A 17 12.32 4.10 8.12
CA LYS A 17 10.95 4.11 8.65
C LYS A 17 10.15 2.90 8.18
N ILE A 18 10.23 2.57 6.88
CA ILE A 18 9.55 1.40 6.30
C ILE A 18 10.01 0.13 7.01
N ILE A 19 11.32 -0.09 7.13
CA ILE A 19 11.88 -1.27 7.80
C ILE A 19 11.40 -1.33 9.26
N SER A 20 11.44 -0.21 9.98
CA SER A 20 10.99 -0.14 11.38
C SER A 20 9.50 -0.45 11.53
N ASP A 21 8.65 0.12 10.68
CA ASP A 21 7.21 -0.09 10.74
C ASP A 21 6.84 -1.53 10.38
N VAL A 22 7.46 -2.11 9.35
CA VAL A 22 7.26 -3.53 9.01
C VAL A 22 7.70 -4.44 10.16
N ALA A 23 8.86 -4.17 10.78
CA ALA A 23 9.33 -4.97 11.92
C ALA A 23 8.40 -4.87 13.14
N LYS A 24 7.79 -3.70 13.38
CA LYS A 24 6.95 -3.44 14.55
C LYS A 24 5.49 -3.87 14.36
N TYR A 25 4.93 -3.63 13.18
CA TYR A 25 3.50 -3.76 12.90
C TYR A 25 3.18 -4.81 11.82
N GLY A 26 4.20 -5.32 11.14
CA GLY A 26 4.09 -6.28 10.05
C GLY A 26 3.95 -5.68 8.66
N PHE A 27 3.55 -4.40 8.55
CA PHE A 27 3.56 -3.66 7.30
C PHE A 27 3.65 -2.15 7.54
N HIS A 28 3.93 -1.41 6.47
CA HIS A 28 3.95 0.05 6.43
C HIS A 28 2.92 0.55 5.42
N VAL A 29 2.30 1.70 5.70
CA VAL A 29 1.43 2.40 4.74
C VAL A 29 2.16 3.61 4.18
N ALA A 30 2.47 3.57 2.89
CA ALA A 30 3.05 4.69 2.16
C ALA A 30 1.92 5.55 1.58
N ILE A 31 1.88 6.84 1.94
CA ILE A 31 0.89 7.81 1.44
C ILE A 31 1.58 8.71 0.43
N VAL A 32 1.03 8.77 -0.78
CA VAL A 32 1.45 9.69 -1.84
C VAL A 32 0.38 10.78 -1.97
N PRO A 33 0.71 12.04 -1.64
CA PRO A 33 -0.25 13.13 -1.78
C PRO A 33 -0.59 13.40 -3.24
N SER A 34 -1.74 14.03 -3.50
CA SER A 34 -2.06 14.52 -4.83
C SER A 34 -1.07 15.61 -5.25
N ASP A 35 -0.67 15.58 -6.51
CA ASP A 35 0.16 16.61 -7.15
C ASP A 35 -0.67 17.64 -7.95
N GLY A 36 -2.00 17.56 -7.85
CA GLY A 36 -2.94 18.39 -8.61
C GLY A 36 -3.33 17.84 -9.99
N TYR A 37 -2.61 16.84 -10.51
CA TYR A 37 -2.93 16.13 -11.76
C TYR A 37 -3.38 14.69 -11.52
N SER A 38 -2.79 14.04 -10.51
CA SER A 38 -3.09 12.69 -10.07
C SER A 38 -3.74 12.72 -8.69
N PRO A 39 -4.73 11.84 -8.42
CA PRO A 39 -5.31 11.73 -7.10
C PRO A 39 -4.26 11.26 -6.08
N ALA A 40 -4.48 11.62 -4.82
CA ALA A 40 -3.73 11.02 -3.72
C ALA A 40 -4.01 9.51 -3.68
N PHE A 41 -3.01 8.74 -3.30
CA PHE A 41 -3.15 7.29 -3.12
C PHE A 41 -2.28 6.82 -1.97
N ALA A 42 -2.58 5.64 -1.45
CA ALA A 42 -1.73 4.97 -0.49
C ALA A 42 -1.63 3.49 -0.83
N TYR A 43 -0.51 2.89 -0.48
CA TYR A 43 -0.29 1.47 -0.66
C TYR A 43 0.47 0.87 0.52
N THR A 44 0.35 -0.44 0.69
CA THR A 44 1.06 -1.18 1.75
C THR A 44 2.43 -1.65 1.28
N ILE A 45 3.33 -1.80 2.23
CA ILE A 45 4.65 -2.39 2.04
C ILE A 45 4.88 -3.40 3.17
N GLY A 46 5.11 -4.65 2.82
CA GLY A 46 5.48 -5.71 3.75
C GLY A 46 4.35 -6.69 4.05
N LEU A 47 3.11 -6.46 3.60
CA LEU A 47 2.04 -7.45 3.79
C LEU A 47 2.41 -8.80 3.17
N TYR A 48 3.01 -8.77 1.99
CA TYR A 48 3.42 -9.99 1.29
C TYR A 48 4.54 -10.72 2.03
N LYS A 49 5.60 -10.01 2.42
CA LYS A 49 6.74 -10.65 3.11
C LYS A 49 6.41 -11.12 4.52
N THR A 50 5.51 -10.44 5.22
CA THR A 50 5.17 -10.76 6.61
C THR A 50 4.07 -11.82 6.72
N TYR A 51 3.03 -11.72 5.88
CA TYR A 51 1.82 -12.54 6.00
C TYR A 51 1.52 -13.40 4.78
N GLY A 52 2.20 -13.19 3.66
CA GLY A 52 1.88 -13.85 2.38
C GLY A 52 0.68 -13.24 1.65
N TYR A 53 0.15 -12.11 2.14
CA TYR A 53 -1.01 -11.45 1.53
C TYR A 53 -0.59 -10.55 0.35
N PRO A 54 -1.50 -10.25 -0.60
CA PRO A 54 -1.26 -9.19 -1.58
C PRO A 54 -1.01 -7.84 -0.91
N GLU A 55 -0.12 -7.03 -1.49
CA GLU A 55 -0.03 -5.62 -1.12
C GLU A 55 -1.31 -4.90 -1.56
N LEU A 56 -1.82 -3.99 -0.76
CA LEU A 56 -3.05 -3.27 -1.05
C LEU A 56 -2.74 -1.85 -1.52
N ILE A 57 -3.59 -1.32 -2.41
CA ILE A 57 -3.54 0.07 -2.88
C ILE A 57 -4.94 0.67 -2.90
N CYS A 58 -5.06 1.94 -2.51
CA CYS A 58 -6.30 2.69 -2.54
C CYS A 58 -6.07 4.11 -3.05
N PHE A 59 -7.04 4.66 -3.78
CA PHE A 59 -6.97 5.96 -4.45
C PHE A 59 -8.09 6.90 -3.97
N SER A 60 -7.86 8.21 -4.13
CA SER A 60 -8.90 9.24 -4.10
C SER A 60 -9.69 9.38 -2.79
N LEU A 61 -9.12 8.94 -1.66
CA LEU A 61 -9.64 9.22 -0.32
C LEU A 61 -8.78 10.28 0.38
N ASN A 62 -9.30 10.91 1.44
CA ASN A 62 -8.46 11.74 2.30
C ASN A 62 -7.37 10.88 2.98
N GLN A 63 -6.25 11.49 3.37
CA GLN A 63 -5.07 10.75 3.84
C GLN A 63 -5.33 9.90 5.10
N ASP A 64 -6.16 10.39 6.03
CA ASP A 64 -6.53 9.66 7.24
C ASP A 64 -7.38 8.41 6.91
N LEU A 65 -8.29 8.53 5.93
CA LEU A 65 -9.05 7.38 5.41
C LEU A 65 -8.15 6.39 4.69
N LEU A 66 -7.22 6.88 3.85
CA LEU A 66 -6.29 6.00 3.13
C LEU A 66 -5.52 5.09 4.09
N HIS A 67 -5.03 5.66 5.20
CA HIS A 67 -4.30 4.88 6.19
C HIS A 67 -5.19 3.85 6.91
N SER A 68 -6.36 4.27 7.38
CA SER A 68 -7.28 3.39 8.13
C SER A 68 -7.86 2.28 7.25
N VAL A 69 -8.22 2.58 5.99
CA VAL A 69 -8.74 1.60 5.02
C VAL A 69 -7.75 0.49 4.74
N LEU A 70 -6.46 0.80 4.61
CA LEU A 70 -5.44 -0.23 4.36
C LEU A 70 -5.23 -1.12 5.58
N TRP A 71 -5.41 -0.58 6.80
CA TRP A 71 -5.41 -1.39 8.01
C TRP A 71 -6.63 -2.33 8.08
N SER A 72 -7.82 -1.81 7.80
CA SER A 72 -9.02 -2.64 7.65
C SER A 72 -8.83 -3.69 6.55
N GLY A 73 -8.13 -3.34 5.47
CA GLY A 73 -7.75 -4.25 4.37
C GLY A 73 -6.96 -5.45 4.86
N LYS A 74 -5.98 -5.22 5.72
CA LYS A 74 -5.24 -6.29 6.40
C LYS A 74 -6.18 -7.17 7.24
N GLU A 75 -7.08 -6.58 8.02
CA GLU A 75 -8.03 -7.34 8.85
C GLU A 75 -9.02 -8.17 8.01
N LEU A 76 -9.40 -7.68 6.83
CA LEU A 76 -10.19 -8.45 5.86
C LEU A 76 -9.39 -9.63 5.34
N LEU A 77 -8.12 -9.44 4.98
CA LEU A 77 -7.24 -10.51 4.51
C LEU A 77 -6.97 -11.57 5.59
N ASP A 78 -6.96 -11.20 6.88
CA ASP A 78 -6.90 -12.19 7.97
C ASP A 78 -8.10 -13.13 7.99
N LYS A 79 -9.29 -12.64 7.62
CA LYS A 79 -10.52 -13.43 7.55
C LYS A 79 -10.67 -14.15 6.21
N HIS A 80 -10.16 -13.54 5.15
CA HIS A 80 -10.25 -13.99 3.77
C HIS A 80 -8.89 -13.89 3.07
N PRO A 81 -7.96 -14.82 3.32
CA PRO A 81 -6.60 -14.76 2.76
C PRO A 81 -6.55 -14.79 1.22
N ALA A 82 -7.60 -15.33 0.59
CA ALA A 82 -7.81 -15.32 -0.85
C ALA A 82 -9.20 -14.74 -1.12
N PRO A 83 -9.35 -13.40 -1.14
CA PRO A 83 -10.64 -12.76 -1.29
C PRO A 83 -11.21 -13.00 -2.68
N ASP A 84 -12.50 -13.35 -2.75
CA ASP A 84 -13.22 -13.47 -4.02
C ASP A 84 -13.45 -12.07 -4.60
N GLN A 85 -12.90 -11.82 -5.79
CA GLN A 85 -12.97 -10.53 -6.48
C GLN A 85 -14.36 -10.24 -7.06
N SER A 86 -15.22 -11.26 -7.16
CA SER A 86 -16.61 -11.11 -7.60
C SER A 86 -17.54 -10.66 -6.47
N LEU A 87 -17.11 -10.78 -5.21
CA LEU A 87 -17.89 -10.42 -4.04
C LEU A 87 -17.59 -8.99 -3.58
N GLY A 88 -18.65 -8.29 -3.19
CA GLY A 88 -18.56 -7.05 -2.43
C GLY A 88 -18.42 -7.34 -0.93
N TYR A 89 -17.66 -6.50 -0.24
CA TYR A 89 -17.46 -6.51 1.21
C TYR A 89 -18.15 -5.27 1.79
N PRO A 90 -19.47 -5.33 2.05
CA PRO A 90 -20.25 -4.16 2.48
C PRO A 90 -19.81 -3.64 3.86
N ASP A 91 -19.36 -4.53 4.75
CA ASP A 91 -18.91 -4.16 6.10
C ASP A 91 -17.47 -3.63 6.15
N PHE A 92 -16.86 -3.35 5.00
CA PHE A 92 -15.45 -2.96 4.90
C PHE A 92 -15.23 -1.45 5.08
N ILE A 93 -16.05 -0.61 4.44
CA ILE A 93 -16.01 0.85 4.56
C ILE A 93 -17.44 1.38 4.67
N GLY A 94 -17.91 1.58 5.91
CA GLY A 94 -19.25 2.13 6.15
C GLY A 94 -20.34 1.33 5.42
N ASP A 95 -21.17 2.01 4.64
CA ASP A 95 -22.24 1.39 3.83
C ASP A 95 -21.83 1.18 2.35
N TYR A 96 -20.54 1.30 2.02
CA TYR A 96 -20.07 1.16 0.65
C TYR A 96 -19.74 -0.29 0.31
N GLU A 97 -20.24 -0.77 -0.83
CA GLU A 97 -19.81 -2.05 -1.39
C GLU A 97 -18.39 -1.90 -1.96
N VAL A 98 -17.41 -2.49 -1.28
CA VAL A 98 -16.01 -2.48 -1.73
C VAL A 98 -15.64 -3.83 -2.32
N ARG A 99 -14.83 -3.81 -3.38
CA ARG A 99 -14.26 -5.02 -3.99
C ARG A 99 -12.75 -4.95 -3.97
N LEU A 100 -12.13 -6.12 -3.84
CA LEU A 100 -10.69 -6.27 -4.00
C LEU A 100 -10.41 -6.73 -5.41
N LEU A 101 -9.57 -5.99 -6.13
CA LEU A 101 -9.21 -6.24 -7.51
C LEU A 101 -7.69 -6.43 -7.58
N THR A 102 -7.24 -7.36 -8.42
CA THR A 102 -5.81 -7.52 -8.69
C THR A 102 -5.27 -6.33 -9.47
N VAL A 103 -4.12 -5.83 -9.04
CA VAL A 103 -3.38 -4.79 -9.76
C VAL A 103 -2.57 -5.43 -10.89
N ASP A 104 -2.76 -4.96 -12.11
CA ASP A 104 -1.94 -5.41 -13.24
C ASP A 104 -0.48 -4.99 -13.03
N LYS A 105 0.44 -5.95 -13.17
CA LYS A 105 1.88 -5.74 -13.00
C LYS A 105 2.39 -4.57 -13.84
N ALA A 106 1.80 -4.25 -15.00
CA ALA A 106 2.19 -3.11 -15.83
C ALA A 106 2.20 -1.77 -15.06
N TRP A 107 1.38 -1.64 -14.02
CA TRP A 107 1.25 -0.41 -13.22
C TRP A 107 2.21 -0.33 -12.03
N TYR A 108 2.94 -1.40 -11.72
CA TYR A 108 3.74 -1.47 -10.48
C TYR A 108 4.78 -0.35 -10.38
N ASN A 109 5.48 -0.05 -11.49
CA ASN A 109 6.50 0.99 -11.52
C ASN A 109 5.94 2.40 -11.27
N TYR A 110 4.64 2.60 -11.46
CA TYR A 110 3.98 3.89 -11.28
C TYR A 110 3.49 4.10 -9.85
N TYR A 111 3.20 3.02 -9.11
CA TYR A 111 2.54 3.12 -7.81
C TYR A 111 3.34 2.53 -6.63
N PHE A 112 4.08 1.45 -6.84
CA PHE A 112 4.69 0.68 -5.74
C PHE A 112 6.18 0.98 -5.53
N GLY A 113 6.64 2.23 -5.72
CA GLY A 113 8.07 2.58 -5.69
C GLY A 113 8.89 1.91 -4.57
N TYR A 114 8.56 2.21 -3.30
CA TYR A 114 9.22 1.57 -2.16
C TYR A 114 8.76 0.12 -1.93
N GLY A 115 7.58 -0.25 -2.40
CA GLY A 115 7.10 -1.64 -2.38
C GLY A 115 8.01 -2.56 -3.21
N ILE A 116 8.42 -2.12 -4.40
CA ILE A 116 9.35 -2.83 -5.29
C ILE A 116 10.74 -2.90 -4.66
N TRP A 117 11.24 -1.79 -4.12
CA TRP A 117 12.52 -1.75 -3.41
C TRP A 117 12.53 -2.76 -2.24
N PHE A 118 11.51 -2.71 -1.38
CA PHE A 118 11.40 -3.58 -0.21
C PHE A 118 11.29 -5.06 -0.60
N ASN A 119 10.57 -5.36 -1.68
CA ASN A 119 10.42 -6.71 -2.21
C ASN A 119 11.56 -7.18 -3.11
N GLN A 120 12.59 -6.36 -3.35
CA GLN A 120 13.71 -6.65 -4.25
C GLN A 120 13.28 -6.98 -5.69
N GLY A 121 12.16 -6.40 -6.13
CA GLY A 121 11.58 -6.65 -7.44
C GLY A 121 10.06 -6.57 -7.46
N ARG A 122 9.46 -7.02 -8.56
CA ARG A 122 8.01 -6.99 -8.83
C ARG A 122 7.35 -8.35 -8.62
N ASP A 123 7.99 -9.24 -7.87
CA ASP A 123 7.50 -10.58 -7.60
C ASP A 123 6.72 -10.65 -6.29
N PHE A 124 5.67 -9.83 -6.22
CA PHE A 124 4.67 -9.83 -5.16
C PHE A 124 3.27 -9.61 -5.78
N PRO A 125 2.22 -10.23 -5.24
CA PRO A 125 0.85 -9.93 -5.63
C PRO A 125 0.38 -8.60 -5.03
N ALA A 126 -0.48 -7.89 -5.76
CA ALA A 126 -1.18 -6.70 -5.30
C ALA A 126 -2.58 -6.65 -5.92
#